data_AF-A0A1G0BVS8-F1
#
_entry.id   AF-A0A1G0BVS8-F1
#
_cell.length_a   1.000
_cell.length_b   1.000
_cell.length_c   1.000
_cell.angle_alpha   90.00
_cell.angle_beta   90.00
_cell.angle_gamma   90.00
#
_symmetry.space_group_name_H-M   'P 1'
#
loop_
_entity.id
_entity.type
_entity.pdbx_description
1 polymer ?
#
loop_
_entity_poly.entity_id
_entity_poly.type
_entity_poly.pdbx_seq_one_letter_code
_entity_poly.pdbx_strand_id
1 'polypeptide(L)'
;MQIMAVTSTSGAQAVTQSAWKSLQLQQAKQFAERAAQNARTLQSKASNAQNQADRAQETARTMKVDANEAQSVAVQADRGVSATESSSQIGPQIIKEVTQAAQAQVTATPVQTQTAPTTNTQGETIGTVINVTA
;
A
#
# COMPACT_ATOMS: atom_id res chain seq x y z
N MET A 1 24.00 64.60 85.63
CA MET A 1 22.79 64.76 84.78
C MET A 1 23.24 65.07 83.36
N GLN A 2 23.10 64.12 82.43
CA GLN A 2 22.76 64.36 81.02
C GLN A 2 22.69 63.00 80.32
N ILE A 3 21.47 62.49 80.21
CA ILE A 3 21.08 61.45 79.27
C ILE A 3 20.33 62.19 78.16
N MET A 4 20.90 62.23 76.96
CA MET A 4 20.21 62.75 75.77
C MET A 4 20.43 61.83 74.57
N ALA A 5 19.29 61.50 73.97
CA ALA A 5 19.07 61.13 72.57
C ALA A 5 19.65 59.79 72.06
N VAL A 6 19.03 58.68 72.47
CA VAL A 6 18.84 57.55 71.56
C VAL A 6 17.51 57.75 70.83
N THR A 7 17.54 58.49 69.73
CA THR A 7 16.39 58.63 68.85
C THR A 7 16.25 57.35 68.03
N SER A 8 15.29 56.52 68.41
CA SER A 8 14.90 55.30 67.71
C SER A 8 14.30 55.62 66.34
N THR A 9 15.09 55.55 65.27
CA THR A 9 14.61 55.65 63.86
C THR A 9 14.14 54.31 63.27
N SER A 10 13.96 53.28 64.10
CA SER A 10 13.69 51.90 63.66
C SER A 10 12.25 51.60 63.21
N GLY A 11 11.33 52.58 63.20
CA GLY A 11 9.94 52.39 62.77
C GLY A 11 9.70 52.54 61.25
N ALA A 12 10.57 53.26 60.53
CA ALA A 12 10.36 53.58 59.10
C ALA A 12 11.04 52.57 58.13
N GLN A 13 11.94 51.72 58.62
CA GLN A 13 12.70 50.76 57.82
C GLN A 13 12.01 49.39 57.68
N ALA A 14 11.11 49.03 58.59
CA ALA A 14 10.38 47.75 58.54
C ALA A 14 9.18 47.80 57.58
N VAL A 15 8.47 48.93 57.52
CA VAL A 15 7.31 49.13 56.62
C VAL A 15 7.73 49.15 55.14
N THR A 16 8.93 49.65 54.84
CA THR A 16 9.49 49.71 53.47
C THR A 16 9.88 48.34 52.92
N GLN A 17 10.35 47.40 53.74
CA GLN A 17 10.66 46.03 53.30
C GLN A 17 9.39 45.21 53.02
N SER A 18 8.32 45.36 53.83
CA SER A 18 7.03 44.70 53.57
C SER A 18 6.32 45.26 52.34
N ALA A 19 6.42 46.57 52.08
CA ALA A 19 5.84 47.20 50.89
C ALA A 19 6.56 46.80 49.59
N TRP A 20 7.87 46.54 49.62
CA TRP A 20 8.60 46.04 48.45
C TRP A 20 8.22 44.60 48.12
N LYS A 21 8.09 43.75 49.14
CA LYS A 21 7.74 42.33 48.93
C LYS A 21 6.36 42.16 48.29
N SER A 22 5.40 43.04 48.61
CA SER A 22 4.07 43.03 47.97
C SER A 22 4.10 43.52 46.53
N LEU A 23 4.90 44.54 46.21
CA LEU A 23 5.08 45.03 44.83
C LEU A 23 5.76 43.98 43.93
N GLN A 24 6.77 43.29 44.44
CA GLN A 24 7.44 42.20 43.72
C GLN A 24 6.46 41.04 43.44
N LEU A 25 5.62 40.70 44.42
CA LEU A 25 4.54 39.72 44.25
C LEU A 25 3.52 40.15 43.20
N GLN A 26 3.19 41.44 43.12
CA GLN A 26 2.23 41.96 42.15
C GLN A 26 2.79 41.95 40.72
N GLN A 27 4.06 42.29 40.53
CA GLN A 27 4.75 42.14 39.23
C GLN A 27 4.85 40.67 38.81
N ALA A 28 5.20 39.77 39.74
CA ALA A 28 5.28 38.34 39.46
C ALA A 28 3.91 37.76 39.05
N LYS A 29 2.82 38.20 39.69
CA LYS A 29 1.45 37.79 39.31
C LYS A 29 1.11 38.18 37.89
N GLN A 30 1.36 39.42 37.47
CA GLN A 30 1.07 39.84 36.09
C GLN A 30 1.89 39.05 35.05
N PHE A 31 3.17 38.78 35.35
CA PHE A 31 4.00 37.96 34.47
C PHE A 31 3.49 36.52 34.37
N ALA A 32 3.12 35.92 35.51
CA ALA A 32 2.54 34.59 35.57
C ALA A 32 1.22 34.50 34.79
N GLU A 33 0.35 35.51 34.90
CA GLU A 33 -0.92 35.55 34.16
C GLU A 33 -0.69 35.57 32.64
N ARG A 34 0.24 36.41 32.17
CA ARG A 34 0.60 36.49 30.74
C ARG A 34 1.24 35.19 30.24
N ALA A 35 2.10 34.57 31.05
CA ALA A 35 2.69 33.27 30.74
C ALA A 35 1.63 32.15 30.66
N ALA A 36 0.68 32.13 31.59
CA ALA A 36 -0.41 31.15 31.61
C ALA A 36 -1.33 31.28 30.38
N GLN A 37 -1.65 32.50 29.95
CA GLN A 37 -2.42 32.73 28.74
C GLN A 37 -1.67 32.25 27.48
N ASN A 38 -0.37 32.52 27.38
CA ASN A 38 0.47 32.03 26.29
C ASN A 38 0.54 30.50 26.29
N ALA A 39 0.74 29.88 27.46
CA ALA A 39 0.80 28.43 27.60
C ALA A 39 -0.50 27.77 27.15
N ARG A 40 -1.68 28.28 27.56
CA ARG A 40 -2.99 27.78 27.11
C ARG A 40 -3.16 27.89 25.60
N THR A 41 -2.74 29.01 25.03
CA THR A 41 -2.79 29.23 23.57
C THR A 41 -1.89 28.23 22.84
N LEU A 42 -0.67 28.02 23.34
CA LEU A 42 0.28 27.10 22.74
C LEU A 42 -0.20 25.64 22.87
N GLN A 43 -0.76 25.27 24.02
CA GLN A 43 -1.34 23.95 24.26
C GLN A 43 -2.51 23.67 23.30
N SER A 44 -3.37 24.66 23.08
CA SER A 44 -4.46 24.55 22.10
C SER A 44 -3.93 24.36 20.68
N LYS A 45 -2.92 25.15 20.28
CA LYS A 45 -2.24 25.00 18.98
C LYS A 45 -1.60 23.62 18.82
N ALA A 46 -0.91 23.13 19.83
CA ALA A 46 -0.27 21.82 19.83
C ALA A 46 -1.31 20.70 19.69
N SER A 47 -2.42 20.78 20.43
CA SER A 47 -3.51 19.80 20.35
C SER A 47 -4.15 19.80 18.95
N ASN A 48 -4.32 20.99 18.35
CA ASN A 48 -4.85 21.11 17.00
C ASN A 48 -3.89 20.52 15.94
N ALA A 49 -2.58 20.80 16.08
CA ALA A 49 -1.56 20.25 15.21
C ALA A 49 -1.48 18.71 15.33
N GLN A 50 -1.61 18.17 16.54
CA GLN A 50 -1.65 16.73 16.77
C GLN A 50 -2.86 16.08 16.09
N ASN A 51 -4.05 16.65 16.25
CA ASN A 51 -5.25 16.17 15.57
C ASN A 51 -5.11 16.20 14.03
N GLN A 52 -4.45 17.21 13.48
CA GLN A 52 -4.17 17.28 12.04
C GLN A 52 -3.16 16.20 11.61
N ALA A 53 -2.12 15.97 12.41
CA ALA A 53 -1.16 14.91 12.14
C ALA A 53 -1.82 13.53 12.18
N ASP A 54 -2.69 13.26 13.15
CA ASP A 54 -3.42 11.99 13.26
C ASP A 54 -4.33 11.76 12.04
N ARG A 55 -5.04 12.80 11.60
CA ARG A 55 -5.84 12.75 10.36
C ARG A 55 -4.97 12.50 9.13
N ALA A 56 -3.83 13.18 9.01
CA ALA A 56 -2.91 12.99 7.89
C ALA A 56 -2.32 11.58 7.85
N GLN A 57 -1.98 11.01 9.02
CA GLN A 57 -1.53 9.61 9.12
C GLN A 57 -2.60 8.63 8.68
N GLU A 58 -3.86 8.87 9.07
CA GLU A 58 -4.96 8.01 8.66
C GLU A 58 -5.20 8.09 7.14
N THR A 59 -5.23 9.30 6.57
CA THR A 59 -5.30 9.48 5.11
C THR A 59 -4.15 8.77 4.41
N ALA A 60 -2.92 8.85 4.93
CA ALA A 60 -1.77 8.18 4.35
C ALA A 60 -1.90 6.65 4.41
N ARG A 61 -2.48 6.08 5.47
CA ARG A 61 -2.77 4.64 5.57
C ARG A 61 -3.78 4.23 4.51
N THR A 62 -4.87 4.97 4.36
CA THR A 62 -5.88 4.73 3.33
C THR A 62 -5.26 4.78 1.93
N MET A 63 -4.53 5.84 1.60
CA MET A 63 -3.86 5.98 0.30
C MET A 63 -2.88 4.84 0.02
N LYS A 64 -2.19 4.32 1.04
CA LYS A 64 -1.31 3.16 0.88
C LYS A 64 -2.08 1.88 0.55
N VAL A 65 -3.24 1.67 1.17
CA VAL A 65 -4.12 0.55 0.84
C VAL A 65 -4.63 0.69 -0.59
N ASP A 66 -5.15 1.87 -0.96
CA ASP A 66 -5.64 2.15 -2.31
C ASP A 66 -4.54 1.94 -3.36
N ALA A 67 -3.31 2.38 -3.08
CA ALA A 67 -2.17 2.18 -3.97
C ALA A 67 -1.81 0.70 -4.14
N ASN A 68 -1.84 -0.10 -3.08
CA ASN A 68 -1.60 -1.54 -3.16
C ASN A 68 -2.69 -2.25 -3.96
N GLU A 69 -3.96 -1.85 -3.78
CA GLU A 69 -5.08 -2.37 -4.54
C GLU A 69 -4.94 -2.03 -6.03
N ALA A 70 -4.68 -0.76 -6.35
CA ALA A 70 -4.45 -0.30 -7.71
C ALA A 70 -3.26 -1.03 -8.37
N GLN A 71 -2.16 -1.25 -7.64
CA GLN A 71 -1.01 -2.02 -8.11
C GLN A 71 -1.39 -3.48 -8.40
N SER A 72 -2.18 -4.11 -7.53
CA SER A 72 -2.66 -5.49 -7.73
C SER A 72 -3.52 -5.59 -8.99
N VAL A 73 -4.45 -4.65 -9.18
CA VAL A 73 -5.30 -4.56 -10.38
C VAL A 73 -4.45 -4.37 -11.63
N ALA A 74 -3.45 -3.48 -11.59
CA ALA A 74 -2.55 -3.26 -12.72
C ALA A 74 -1.78 -4.52 -13.11
N VAL A 75 -1.22 -5.25 -12.13
CA VAL A 75 -0.49 -6.51 -12.38
C VAL A 75 -1.41 -7.61 -12.91
N GLN A 76 -2.68 -7.64 -12.49
CA GLN A 76 -3.67 -8.58 -13.03
C GLN A 76 -4.04 -8.22 -14.48
N ALA A 77 -4.25 -6.94 -14.77
CA ALA A 77 -4.54 -6.45 -16.11
C ALA A 77 -3.36 -6.73 -17.06
N ASP A 78 -2.13 -6.45 -16.64
CA ASP A 78 -0.92 -6.72 -17.41
C ASP A 78 -0.80 -8.22 -17.78
N ARG A 79 -0.99 -9.10 -16.80
CA ARG A 79 -1.04 -10.56 -17.05
C ARG A 79 -2.16 -10.96 -18.01
N GLY A 80 -3.32 -10.33 -17.92
CA GLY A 80 -4.44 -10.55 -18.84
C GLY A 80 -4.10 -10.12 -20.27
N VAL A 81 -3.45 -8.97 -20.44
CA VAL A 81 -2.98 -8.48 -21.75
C VAL A 81 -1.93 -9.41 -22.31
N SER A 82 -0.89 -9.78 -21.55
CA SER A 82 0.14 -10.72 -22.04
C SER A 82 -0.41 -12.10 -22.40
N ALA A 83 -1.42 -12.61 -21.65
CA ALA A 83 -2.10 -13.85 -21.99
C ALA A 83 -2.90 -13.73 -23.30
N THR A 84 -3.55 -12.58 -23.51
CA THR A 84 -4.29 -12.28 -24.75
C THR A 84 -3.35 -12.15 -25.94
N GLU A 85 -2.22 -11.46 -25.79
CA GLU A 85 -1.18 -11.34 -26.81
C GLU A 85 -0.56 -12.71 -27.15
N SER A 86 -0.25 -13.53 -26.15
CA SER A 86 0.28 -14.89 -26.36
C SER A 86 -0.72 -15.76 -27.13
N SER A 87 -2.00 -15.72 -26.77
CA SER A 87 -3.05 -16.44 -27.50
C SER A 87 -3.25 -15.92 -28.94
N SER A 88 -3.11 -14.61 -29.14
CA SER A 88 -3.23 -13.96 -30.45
C SER A 88 -2.03 -14.24 -31.36
N GLN A 89 -0.85 -14.55 -30.81
CA GLN A 89 0.31 -14.99 -31.59
C GLN A 89 0.27 -16.48 -31.94
N ILE A 90 -0.34 -17.31 -31.09
CA ILE A 90 -0.51 -18.75 -31.35
C ILE A 90 -1.57 -19.00 -32.42
N GLY A 91 -2.66 -18.22 -32.45
CA GLY A 91 -3.75 -18.38 -33.43
C GLY A 91 -3.29 -18.42 -34.90
N PRO A 92 -2.52 -17.44 -35.40
CA PRO A 92 -2.03 -17.41 -36.79
C PRO A 92 -1.03 -18.54 -37.10
N GLN A 93 -0.20 -18.94 -36.13
CA GLN A 93 0.78 -20.02 -36.29
C GLN A 93 0.08 -21.38 -36.39
N ILE A 94 -0.88 -21.66 -35.51
CA ILE A 94 -1.69 -22.89 -35.57
C ILE A 94 -2.52 -22.94 -36.85
N ILE A 95 -3.14 -21.82 -37.27
CA ILE A 95 -3.89 -21.80 -38.53
C ILE A 95 -2.96 -22.10 -39.73
N LYS A 96 -1.73 -21.58 -39.74
CA LYS A 96 -0.74 -21.90 -40.78
C LYS A 96 -0.30 -23.36 -40.74
N GLU A 97 -0.05 -23.93 -39.57
CA GLU A 97 0.33 -25.34 -39.43
C GLU A 97 -0.81 -26.28 -39.81
N VAL A 98 -2.04 -26.01 -39.36
CA VAL A 98 -3.22 -26.80 -39.73
C VAL A 98 -3.50 -26.71 -41.23
N THR A 99 -3.33 -25.53 -41.85
CA THR A 99 -3.50 -25.38 -43.30
C THR A 99 -2.42 -26.12 -44.09
N GLN A 100 -1.17 -26.11 -43.61
CA GLN A 100 -0.07 -26.87 -44.23
C GLN A 100 -0.25 -28.38 -44.04
N ALA A 101 -0.68 -28.83 -42.86
CA ALA A 101 -1.00 -30.23 -42.59
C ALA A 101 -2.18 -30.71 -43.46
N ALA A 102 -3.24 -29.91 -43.59
CA ALA A 102 -4.36 -30.20 -44.46
C ALA A 102 -3.95 -30.27 -45.95
N GLN A 103 -3.04 -29.41 -46.42
CA GLN A 103 -2.52 -29.47 -47.79
C GLN A 103 -1.58 -30.67 -48.03
N ALA A 104 -0.79 -31.05 -47.02
CA ALA A 104 0.05 -32.26 -47.07
C ALA A 104 -0.81 -33.54 -47.16
N GLN A 105 -1.93 -33.59 -46.43
CA GLN A 105 -2.84 -34.74 -46.42
C GLN A 105 -3.63 -34.90 -47.74
N VAL A 106 -3.86 -33.81 -48.49
CA VAL A 106 -4.50 -33.86 -49.83
C VAL A 106 -3.56 -34.36 -50.92
N THR A 107 -2.23 -34.34 -50.69
CA THR A 107 -1.22 -34.82 -51.67
C THR A 107 -0.83 -36.29 -51.44
N ALA A 108 -1.22 -36.89 -50.32
CA ALA A 108 -1.00 -38.31 -50.06
C ALA A 108 -2.10 -39.15 -50.73
N THR A 109 -1.84 -39.61 -51.95
CA THR A 109 -2.63 -40.69 -52.56
C THR A 109 -2.56 -41.91 -51.63
N PRO A 110 -3.69 -42.48 -51.16
CA PRO A 110 -3.64 -43.62 -50.26
C PRO A 110 -3.11 -44.83 -51.02
N VAL A 111 -1.87 -45.24 -50.74
CA VAL A 111 -1.36 -46.54 -51.18
C VAL A 111 -1.99 -47.61 -50.29
N GLN A 112 -3.07 -48.22 -50.76
CA GLN A 112 -3.65 -49.40 -50.12
C GLN A 112 -2.65 -50.55 -50.22
N THR A 113 -1.94 -50.84 -49.13
CA THR A 113 -1.17 -52.07 -48.98
C THR A 113 -2.10 -53.15 -48.44
N GLN A 114 -2.62 -53.98 -49.34
CA GLN A 114 -3.46 -55.13 -48.98
C GLN A 114 -2.61 -56.13 -48.19
N THR A 115 -2.90 -56.26 -46.90
CA THR A 115 -2.23 -57.22 -46.01
C THR A 115 -2.96 -58.57 -46.09
N ALA A 116 -2.19 -59.67 -46.03
CA ALA A 116 -2.67 -61.03 -46.24
C ALA A 116 -3.85 -61.41 -45.31
N PRO A 117 -4.79 -62.26 -45.76
CA PRO A 117 -5.97 -62.65 -44.98
C PRO A 117 -5.57 -63.31 -43.66
N THR A 118 -6.17 -62.85 -42.57
CA THR A 118 -5.98 -63.46 -41.25
C THR A 118 -6.79 -64.74 -41.17
N THR A 119 -6.09 -65.84 -40.85
CA THR A 119 -6.66 -67.19 -40.79
C THR A 119 -6.70 -67.63 -39.32
N ASN A 120 -7.79 -68.24 -38.86
CA ASN A 120 -7.82 -68.82 -37.51
C ASN A 120 -6.94 -70.07 -37.41
N THR A 121 -6.77 -70.56 -36.19
CA THR A 121 -6.10 -71.83 -35.88
C THR A 121 -6.77 -73.07 -36.49
N GLN A 122 -7.94 -72.94 -37.13
CA GLN A 122 -8.62 -73.99 -37.88
C GLN A 122 -8.49 -73.84 -39.42
N GLY A 123 -7.76 -72.84 -39.92
CA GLY A 123 -7.51 -72.66 -41.36
C GLY A 123 -8.58 -71.87 -42.11
N GLU A 124 -9.57 -71.27 -41.43
CA GLU A 124 -10.61 -70.45 -42.06
C GLU A 124 -10.19 -68.97 -42.09
N THR A 125 -10.34 -68.35 -43.26
CA THR A 125 -10.10 -66.91 -43.47
C THR A 125 -11.22 -66.10 -42.81
N ILE A 126 -10.90 -65.39 -41.73
CA ILE A 126 -11.91 -64.63 -40.95
C ILE A 126 -12.00 -63.16 -41.41
N GLY A 127 -10.99 -62.65 -42.11
CA GLY A 127 -11.07 -61.31 -42.70
C GLY A 127 -9.74 -60.73 -43.14
N THR A 128 -9.82 -59.63 -43.88
CA THR A 128 -8.68 -58.84 -44.36
C THR A 128 -8.45 -57.67 -43.40
N VAL A 129 -7.27 -57.58 -42.82
CA VAL A 129 -6.87 -56.43 -42.00
C VAL A 129 -6.47 -55.30 -42.95
N ILE A 130 -7.10 -54.14 -42.82
CA ILE A 130 -6.70 -52.93 -43.53
C ILE A 130 -6.04 -52.01 -42.52
N ASN A 131 -4.72 -51.83 -42.64
CA ASN A 131 -4.02 -50.81 -41.86
C ASN A 131 -4.28 -49.44 -42.50
N VAL A 132 -4.96 -48.57 -41.78
CA VAL A 132 -5.13 -47.17 -42.14
C VAL A 132 -4.26 -46.35 -41.19
N THR A 133 -3.09 -45.94 -41.64
CA THR A 133 -2.27 -44.94 -40.93
C THR A 133 -2.73 -43.56 -41.41
N ALA A 134 -3.34 -42.78 -40.52
CA ALA A 134 -3.88 -41.44 -40.79
C ALA A 134 -2.80 -40.37 -40.92
#